data_AF-A0A9E3H241-F1
#
_entry.id   AF-A0A9E3H241-F1
#
_cell.length_a   1.000
_cell.length_b   1.000
_cell.length_c   1.000
_cell.angle_alpha   90.00
_cell.angle_beta   90.00
_cell.angle_gamma   90.00
#
_symmetry.space_group_name_H-M   'P 1'
#
loop_
_entity.id
_entity.type
_entity.pdbx_description
1 polymer ?
#
loop_
_entity_poly.entity_id
_entity_poly.type
_entity_poly.pdbx_seq_one_letter_code
_entity_poly.pdbx_strand_id
1 'polypeptide(L)'
;MASAKERLAALEARTAALRARIGKKTKAEETRRKILLGTWVLERAEQDAALREKLVRELPGFLVHARDREVLADLIGSVAASAPPKPRLTGNESEQEA
;
A
#
# COMPACT_ATOMS: atom_id res chain seq x y z
N MET A 1 -4.92 -27.07 -50.98
CA MET A 1 -4.51 -25.66 -50.79
C MET A 1 -5.29 -25.13 -49.59
N ALA A 2 -4.65 -24.87 -48.45
CA ALA A 2 -5.34 -24.32 -47.28
C ALA A 2 -5.96 -22.96 -47.63
N SER A 3 -7.25 -22.81 -47.35
CA SER A 3 -8.06 -21.64 -47.73
C SER A 3 -7.56 -20.39 -46.99
N ALA A 4 -7.72 -19.21 -47.60
CA ALA A 4 -7.36 -17.93 -46.98
C ALA A 4 -7.95 -17.76 -45.56
N LYS A 5 -9.11 -18.37 -45.31
CA LYS A 5 -9.80 -18.39 -44.01
C LYS A 5 -9.05 -19.16 -42.93
N GLU A 6 -8.41 -20.28 -43.29
CA GLU A 6 -7.63 -21.11 -42.36
C GLU A 6 -6.32 -20.41 -41.96
N ARG A 7 -5.70 -19.70 -42.92
CA ARG A 7 -4.51 -18.87 -42.65
C ARG A 7 -4.81 -17.69 -41.75
N LEU A 8 -5.98 -17.05 -41.91
CA LEU A 8 -6.43 -15.99 -41.02
C LEU A 8 -6.67 -16.51 -39.60
N ALA A 9 -7.40 -17.63 -39.46
CA ALA A 9 -7.66 -18.24 -38.16
C ALA A 9 -6.35 -18.65 -37.43
N ALA A 10 -5.36 -19.16 -38.17
CA ALA A 10 -4.05 -19.49 -37.60
C ALA A 10 -3.28 -18.25 -37.09
N LEU A 11 -3.36 -17.12 -37.81
CA LEU A 11 -2.76 -15.86 -37.39
C LEU A 11 -3.46 -15.24 -36.18
N GLU A 12 -4.79 -15.30 -36.13
CA GLU A 12 -5.59 -14.85 -34.99
C GLU A 12 -5.29 -15.68 -33.74
N ALA A 13 -5.21 -17.01 -33.86
CA ALA A 13 -4.83 -17.88 -32.76
C ALA A 13 -3.42 -17.56 -32.21
N ARG A 14 -2.45 -17.28 -33.10
CA ARG A 14 -1.08 -16.93 -32.71
C ARG A 14 -1.00 -15.57 -32.01
N THR A 15 -1.75 -14.58 -32.47
CA THR A 15 -1.81 -13.26 -31.82
C THR A 15 -2.51 -13.30 -30.47
N ALA A 16 -3.60 -14.06 -30.34
CA ALA A 16 -4.29 -14.30 -29.08
C ALA A 16 -3.36 -14.96 -28.04
N ALA A 17 -2.59 -15.98 -28.45
CA ALA A 17 -1.62 -16.65 -27.57
C ALA A 17 -0.50 -15.70 -27.10
N LEU A 18 0.00 -14.83 -27.97
CA LEU A 18 1.00 -13.82 -27.61
C LEU A 18 0.44 -12.78 -26.64
N ARG A 19 -0.78 -12.27 -26.89
CA ARG A 19 -1.47 -11.33 -25.98
C ARG A 19 -1.72 -11.94 -24.61
N ALA A 20 -2.14 -13.20 -24.55
CA ALA A 20 -2.32 -13.92 -23.29
C ALA A 20 -1.01 -14.04 -22.50
N ARG A 21 0.11 -14.32 -23.18
CA ARG A 21 1.44 -14.38 -22.54
C ARG A 21 1.90 -13.02 -22.02
N ILE A 22 1.67 -11.94 -22.77
CA ILE A 22 1.96 -10.58 -22.33
C ILE A 22 1.10 -10.22 -21.11
N GLY A 23 -0.21 -10.43 -21.18
CA GLY A 23 -1.14 -10.17 -20.08
C GLY A 23 -0.83 -10.97 -18.82
N LYS A 24 -0.27 -12.19 -18.94
CA LYS A 24 0.19 -12.97 -17.80
C LYS A 24 1.45 -12.36 -17.16
N LYS A 25 2.40 -11.89 -17.97
CA LYS A 25 3.63 -11.25 -17.47
C LYS A 25 3.34 -9.91 -16.80
N THR A 26 2.50 -9.06 -17.40
CA THR A 26 2.17 -7.75 -16.83
C THR A 26 1.48 -7.87 -15.48
N LYS A 27 0.52 -8.79 -15.34
CA LYS A 27 -0.13 -9.06 -14.04
C LYS A 27 0.88 -9.55 -12.99
N ALA A 28 1.80 -10.44 -13.38
CA ALA A 28 2.83 -10.93 -12.47
C ALA A 28 3.79 -9.81 -12.00
N GLU A 29 4.20 -8.93 -12.92
CA GLU A 29 5.03 -7.77 -12.62
C GLU A 29 4.30 -6.74 -11.75
N GLU A 30 3.02 -6.47 -12.04
CA GLU A 30 2.18 -5.58 -11.23
C GLU A 30 1.99 -6.11 -9.81
N THR A 31 1.68 -7.41 -9.66
CA THR A 31 1.58 -8.05 -8.35
C THR A 31 2.92 -7.97 -7.62
N ARG A 32 4.04 -8.27 -8.29
CA ARG A 32 5.37 -8.16 -7.69
C ARG A 32 5.70 -6.74 -7.26
N ARG A 33 5.39 -5.73 -8.09
CA ARG A 33 5.60 -4.32 -7.76
C ARG A 33 4.78 -3.89 -6.55
N LYS A 34 3.50 -4.27 -6.50
CA LYS A 34 2.61 -3.96 -5.37
C LYS A 34 3.10 -4.57 -4.07
N ILE A 35 3.56 -5.83 -4.11
CA ILE A 35 4.11 -6.51 -2.94
C ILE A 35 5.39 -5.80 -2.47
N LEU A 36 6.36 -5.60 -3.37
CA LEU A 36 7.63 -4.98 -3.00
C LEU A 36 7.47 -3.57 -2.44
N LEU A 37 6.64 -2.74 -3.08
CA LEU A 37 6.34 -1.40 -2.58
C LEU A 37 5.58 -1.45 -1.25
N GLY A 38 4.62 -2.36 -1.10
CA GLY A 38 3.89 -2.54 0.15
C GLY A 38 4.82 -2.91 1.31
N THR A 39 5.66 -3.93 1.14
CA THR A 39 6.65 -4.35 2.13
C THR A 39 7.58 -3.20 2.50
N TRP A 40 8.14 -2.51 1.51
CA TRP A 40 9.07 -1.41 1.75
C TRP A 40 8.42 -0.22 2.48
N VAL A 41 7.18 0.15 2.11
CA VAL A 41 6.46 1.23 2.79
C VAL A 41 6.15 0.87 4.24
N LEU A 42 5.76 -0.38 4.51
CA LEU A 42 5.47 -0.84 5.88
C LEU A 42 6.72 -0.78 6.76
N GLU A 43 7.85 -1.32 6.28
CA GLU A 43 9.14 -1.24 6.99
C GLU A 43 9.56 0.22 7.24
N ARG A 44 9.36 1.10 6.25
CA ARG A 44 9.74 2.51 6.38
C ARG A 44 8.83 3.26 7.37
N ALA A 45 7.55 2.93 7.42
CA ALA A 45 6.59 3.55 8.33
C ALA A 45 6.87 3.23 9.81
N GLU A 46 7.54 2.11 10.11
CA GLU A 46 8.01 1.81 11.47
C GLU A 46 9.16 2.72 11.92
N GLN A 47 9.98 3.18 10.97
CA GLN A 47 11.16 4.01 11.23
C GLN A 47 10.89 5.51 11.09
N ASP A 48 9.78 5.89 10.45
CA ASP A 48 9.47 7.27 10.09
C ASP A 48 8.05 7.64 10.51
N ALA A 49 7.94 8.30 11.65
CA ALA A 49 6.66 8.73 12.21
C ALA A 49 5.91 9.70 11.28
N ALA A 50 6.62 10.55 10.54
CA ALA A 50 5.99 11.50 9.61
C ALA A 50 5.43 10.77 8.38
N LEU A 51 6.12 9.75 7.86
CA LEU A 51 5.57 8.89 6.82
C LEU A 51 4.33 8.15 7.33
N ARG A 52 4.40 7.59 8.54
CA ARG A 52 3.28 6.88 9.16
C ARG A 52 2.04 7.77 9.32
N GLU A 53 2.22 9.00 9.80
CA GLU A 53 1.13 9.97 9.93
C GLU A 53 0.49 10.31 8.57
N LYS A 54 1.30 10.48 7.52
CA LYS A 54 0.80 10.68 6.15
C LYS A 54 -0.02 9.48 5.68
N LEU A 55 0.44 8.25 5.94
CA LEU A 55 -0.30 7.04 5.59
C LEU A 55 -1.65 6.97 6.32
N VAL A 56 -1.69 7.23 7.63
CA VAL A 56 -2.95 7.23 8.39
C VAL A 56 -3.97 8.23 7.83
N ARG A 57 -3.51 9.41 7.36
CA ARG A 57 -4.37 10.43 6.78
C ARG A 57 -4.88 10.08 5.37
N GLU A 58 -4.03 9.51 4.52
CA GLU A 58 -4.31 9.36 3.09
C GLU A 58 -4.83 7.96 2.72
N LEU A 59 -4.37 6.91 3.39
CA LEU A 59 -4.72 5.52 3.10
C LEU A 59 -6.23 5.23 3.22
N PRO A 60 -7.00 5.77 4.18
CA PRO A 60 -8.44 5.55 4.24
C PRO A 60 -9.20 5.96 2.97
N GLY A 61 -8.73 7.00 2.26
CA GLY A 61 -9.32 7.45 0.99
C GLY A 61 -9.02 6.51 -0.19
N PHE A 62 -8.00 5.66 -0.08
CA PHE A 62 -7.63 4.67 -1.09
C PHE A 62 -8.34 3.32 -0.89
N LEU A 63 -8.82 3.04 0.31
CA LEU A 63 -9.44 1.75 0.66
C LEU A 63 -10.91 1.71 0.25
N VAL A 64 -11.19 1.01 -0.84
CA VAL A 64 -12.55 0.84 -1.36
C VAL A 64 -13.33 -0.20 -0.54
N HIS A 65 -12.71 -1.34 -0.22
CA HIS A 65 -13.38 -2.47 0.42
C HIS A 65 -13.28 -2.43 1.95
N ALA A 66 -14.36 -2.84 2.63
CA ALA A 66 -14.39 -2.91 4.10
C ALA A 66 -13.33 -3.87 4.67
N ARG A 67 -13.10 -5.00 4.00
CA ARG A 67 -12.05 -5.97 4.36
C ARG A 67 -10.66 -5.34 4.37
N ASP A 68 -10.35 -4.48 3.39
CA ASP A 68 -9.03 -3.86 3.31
C ASP A 68 -8.84 -2.82 4.44
N ARG A 69 -9.93 -2.19 4.89
CA ARG A 69 -9.94 -1.30 6.05
C ARG A 69 -9.68 -2.05 7.36
N GLU A 70 -10.22 -3.26 7.50
CA GLU A 70 -9.95 -4.12 8.68
C GLU A 70 -8.50 -4.57 8.72
N VAL A 71 -7.94 -5.03 7.59
CA VAL A 71 -6.53 -5.49 7.51
C VAL A 71 -5.54 -4.38 7.88
N LEU A 72 -5.86 -3.13 7.54
CA LEU A 72 -5.00 -1.97 7.80
C LEU A 72 -5.41 -1.19 9.05
N ALA A 73 -6.40 -1.67 9.81
CA ALA A 73 -6.90 -0.98 11.00
C ALA A 73 -5.80 -0.80 12.05
N ASP A 74 -4.92 -1.78 12.24
CA ASP A 74 -3.80 -1.69 13.17
C ASP A 74 -2.82 -0.58 12.78
N LEU A 75 -2.55 -0.43 11.48
CA LEU A 75 -1.67 0.61 10.94
C LEU A 75 -2.28 2.01 11.09
N ILE A 76 -3.59 2.14 10.85
CA ILE A 76 -4.32 3.42 10.91
C ILE A 76 -4.61 3.82 12.38
N GLY A 77 -5.00 2.86 13.22
CA GLY A 77 -5.40 3.07 14.62
C GLY A 77 -4.24 3.27 15.60
N SER A 78 -3.02 2.81 15.29
CA SER A 78 -1.86 2.92 16.19
C SER A 78 -1.34 4.36 16.41
N VAL A 79 -1.85 5.38 15.69
CA VAL A 79 -1.48 6.80 15.97
C VAL A 79 -1.93 7.27 17.36
N ALA A 80 -2.93 6.64 17.97
CA ALA A 80 -3.31 6.94 19.35
C ALA A 80 -2.25 6.51 20.40
N ALA A 81 -1.32 5.60 20.04
CA ALA A 81 -0.34 5.02 20.96
C ALA A 81 1.07 5.63 20.87
N SER A 82 1.36 6.50 19.89
CA SER A 82 2.68 7.10 19.71
C SER A 82 2.76 8.59 20.08
N ALA A 83 1.90 9.06 20.98
CA ALA A 83 2.09 10.39 21.57
C ALA A 83 3.43 10.39 22.35
N PRO A 84 4.35 11.34 22.09
CA PRO A 84 5.57 11.45 22.88
C PRO A 84 5.20 11.67 24.35
N PRO A 85 5.96 11.16 25.33
CA PRO A 85 5.70 11.45 26.73
C PRO A 85 5.75 12.97 26.88
N LYS A 86 4.59 13.58 27.20
CA LYS A 86 4.52 15.00 27.51
C LYS A 86 5.60 15.29 28.55
N PRO A 87 6.51 16.25 28.32
CA PRO A 87 7.46 16.65 29.34
C PRO A 87 6.63 17.07 30.55
N ARG A 88 6.89 16.40 31.67
CA ARG A 88 6.26 16.68 32.96
C ARG A 88 6.77 18.06 33.37
N LEU A 89 6.06 19.11 32.96
CA LEU A 89 6.20 20.45 33.51
C LEU A 89 5.62 20.41 34.92
N THR A 90 6.36 19.84 35.88
CA THR A 90 6.27 20.32 37.26
C THR A 90 7.03 21.64 37.27
N GLY A 91 6.30 22.71 36.93
CA GLY A 91 6.77 24.06 37.19
C GLY A 91 7.07 24.19 38.67
N ASN A 92 8.25 24.72 38.96
CA ASN A 92 8.64 25.19 40.28
C ASN A 92 7.51 26.05 40.88
N GLU A 93 6.98 25.63 42.02
CA GLU A 93 6.44 26.56 42.99
C GLU A 93 7.66 27.16 43.72
N SER A 94 8.24 28.18 43.11
CA SER A 94 9.07 29.13 43.84
C SER A 94 8.19 29.82 44.87
N GLU A 95 8.59 29.65 46.13
CA GLU A 95 8.63 30.69 47.16
C GLU A 95 7.50 31.73 47.10
N GLN A 96 6.55 31.59 48.02
CA GLN A 96 6.10 32.72 48.84
C GLN A 96 5.34 32.24 50.07
N GLU A 97 5.63 32.92 51.19
CA GLU A 97 4.80 33.06 52.40
C GLU A 97 5.08 32.10 53.59
N ALA A 98 6.04 32.49 54.44
CA ALA A 98 5.84 32.82 55.87
C ALA A 98 7.17 33.20 56.54
#